data_AF-A0A2I1FXR6-F1
#
_entry.id   AF-A0A2I1FXR6-F1
#
_cell.length_a   1.000
_cell.length_b   1.000
_cell.length_c   1.000
_cell.angle_alpha   90.00
_cell.angle_beta   90.00
_cell.angle_gamma   90.00
#
_symmetry.space_group_name_H-M   'P 1'
#
loop_
_entity.id
_entity.type
_entity.pdbx_description
1 polymer ?
#
loop_
_entity_poly.entity_id
_entity_poly.type
_entity_poly.pdbx_seq_one_letter_code
_entity_poly.pdbx_strand_id
1 'polypeptide(L)'
;MTYQELSSIGIVNLVPTKQTNEYLIQLPYVWVCAIVGNSNDPGLTYWKSMLNYNEPMNWSNFEDFNTKFWALRLCLFRLIGYKKIELKTLFKGADFSLSFPDVEVDLPQIKDIKLYKLLHRYPVTKTYENNQV
;
A
#
# COMPACT_ATOMS: atom_id res chain seq x y z
N MET A 1 7.42 29.51 -5.56
CA MET A 1 6.79 28.30 -6.12
C MET A 1 5.42 28.17 -5.48
N THR A 2 4.36 28.29 -6.28
CA THR A 2 2.96 28.26 -5.84
C THR A 2 2.35 26.86 -6.01
N TYR A 3 1.22 26.59 -5.36
CA TYR A 3 0.49 25.33 -5.57
C TYR A 3 0.08 25.13 -7.04
N GLN A 4 -0.38 26.20 -7.72
CA GLN A 4 -0.80 26.14 -9.12
C GLN A 4 0.37 25.74 -10.04
N GLU A 5 1.57 26.25 -9.76
CA GLU A 5 2.80 25.88 -10.46
C GLU A 5 3.18 24.42 -10.19
N LEU A 6 3.07 23.95 -8.94
CA LEU A 6 3.38 22.57 -8.56
C LEU A 6 2.39 21.55 -9.13
N SER A 7 1.12 21.91 -9.19
CA SER A 7 0.07 21.07 -9.74
C SER A 7 0.13 21.00 -11.27
N SER A 8 0.43 22.11 -11.96
CA SER A 8 0.53 22.13 -13.43
C SER A 8 1.67 21.27 -13.97
N ILE A 9 2.74 21.10 -13.20
CA ILE A 9 3.87 20.21 -13.53
C ILE A 9 3.77 18.82 -12.87
N GLY A 10 2.63 18.51 -12.23
CA GLY A 10 2.31 17.19 -11.72
C GLY A 10 3.06 16.77 -10.45
N ILE A 11 3.62 17.71 -9.68
CA ILE A 11 4.37 17.41 -8.45
C ILE A 11 3.42 17.20 -7.26
N VAL A 12 2.36 18.00 -7.16
CA VAL A 12 1.39 17.91 -6.06
C VAL A 12 -0.02 18.10 -6.59
N ASN A 13 -0.92 17.17 -6.28
CA ASN A 13 -2.34 17.30 -6.58
C ASN A 13 -3.15 17.29 -5.30
N LEU A 14 -4.19 18.11 -5.25
CA LEU A 14 -5.20 18.05 -4.20
C LEU A 14 -6.40 17.27 -4.70
N VAL A 15 -6.71 16.17 -4.01
CA VAL A 15 -7.87 15.34 -4.31
C VAL A 15 -8.97 15.69 -3.31
N PRO A 16 -10.13 16.21 -3.76
CA PRO A 16 -11.22 16.54 -2.85
C PRO A 16 -11.78 15.28 -2.22
N THR A 17 -12.07 15.34 -0.93
CA THR A 17 -12.77 14.26 -0.24
C THR A 17 -14.27 14.47 -0.36
N LYS A 18 -15.02 13.43 -0.73
CA LYS A 18 -16.47 13.54 -1.03
C LYS A 18 -17.35 13.79 0.21
N GLN A 19 -16.78 13.70 1.41
CA GLN A 19 -17.52 13.65 2.68
C GLN A 19 -17.14 14.79 3.64
N THR A 20 -15.95 15.36 3.50
CA THR A 20 -15.49 16.50 4.28
C THR A 20 -15.05 17.60 3.31
N ASN A 21 -15.10 18.86 3.72
CA ASN A 21 -14.65 19.99 2.87
C ASN A 21 -13.10 20.07 2.81
N GLU A 22 -12.45 18.91 2.85
CA GLU A 22 -11.02 18.71 3.02
C GLU A 22 -10.41 18.11 1.74
N TYR A 23 -9.12 18.33 1.57
CA TYR A 23 -8.35 17.86 0.43
C TYR A 23 -7.25 16.92 0.89
N LEU A 24 -7.09 15.80 0.18
CA LEU A 24 -5.93 14.92 0.34
C LEU A 24 -4.82 15.39 -0.59
N ILE A 25 -3.60 15.44 -0.06
CA ILE A 25 -2.41 15.69 -0.87
C ILE A 25 -2.02 14.37 -1.54
N GLN A 26 -2.07 14.35 -2.87
CA GLN A 26 -1.56 13.26 -3.69
C GLN A 26 -0.18 13.67 -4.24
N LEU A 27 0.84 12.89 -3.90
CA LEU A 27 2.20 13.03 -4.38
C LEU A 27 2.55 11.83 -5.27
N PRO A 28 3.13 12.04 -6.46
CA PRO A 28 3.68 10.94 -7.24
C PRO A 28 4.78 10.22 -6.46
N TYR A 29 4.81 8.90 -6.60
CA TYR A 29 5.74 8.03 -5.88
C TYR A 29 7.22 8.47 -6.01
N VAL A 30 7.64 8.87 -7.22
CA VAL A 30 9.02 9.34 -7.49
C VAL A 30 9.39 10.54 -6.61
N TRP A 31 8.46 11.46 -6.39
CA TRP A 31 8.69 12.63 -5.53
C TRP A 31 8.75 12.25 -4.07
N VAL A 32 7.91 11.30 -3.63
CA VAL A 32 7.98 10.77 -2.26
C VAL A 32 9.35 10.13 -2.02
N CYS A 33 9.86 9.33 -2.96
CA CYS A 33 11.20 8.76 -2.89
C CYS A 33 12.29 9.83 -2.83
N ALA A 34 12.20 10.87 -3.66
CA ALA A 34 13.16 11.97 -3.66
C ALA A 34 13.15 12.76 -2.34
N ILE A 35 11.96 13.10 -1.82
CA ILE A 35 11.81 13.84 -0.55
C ILE A 35 12.35 13.02 0.61
N VAL A 36 11.94 11.75 0.71
CA VAL A 36 12.35 10.87 1.81
C VAL A 36 13.83 10.54 1.72
N GLY A 37 14.35 10.27 0.52
CA GLY A 37 15.77 9.96 0.30
C GLY A 37 16.71 11.11 0.61
N ASN A 38 16.31 12.35 0.35
CA ASN A 38 17.13 13.55 0.57
C ASN A 38 16.88 14.25 1.93
N SER A 39 15.88 13.82 2.69
CA SER A 39 15.57 14.42 3.99
C SER A 39 16.41 13.83 5.11
N ASN A 40 16.86 14.65 6.06
CA ASN A 40 17.51 14.21 7.30
C ASN A 40 16.55 14.14 8.50
N ASP A 41 15.24 14.28 8.24
CA ASP A 41 14.22 14.26 9.29
C ASP A 41 14.13 12.88 9.96
N PRO A 42 14.26 12.78 11.30
CA PRO A 42 14.15 11.51 12.03
C PRO A 42 12.80 10.79 11.85
N GLY A 43 11.71 11.53 11.66
CA GLY A 43 10.37 11.00 11.41
C GLY A 43 10.23 10.28 10.07
N LEU A 44 11.17 10.50 9.13
CA LEU A 44 11.20 9.82 7.84
C LEU A 44 12.09 8.56 7.82
N THR A 45 12.66 8.16 8.95
CA THR A 45 13.55 6.99 9.04
C THR A 45 12.86 5.70 8.59
N TYR A 46 11.60 5.47 9.01
CA TYR A 46 10.82 4.30 8.60
C TYR A 46 10.42 4.36 7.11
N TRP A 47 10.16 5.57 6.59
CA TRP A 47 9.88 5.78 5.18
C TRP A 47 11.10 5.49 4.32
N LYS A 48 12.30 5.88 4.76
CA LYS A 48 13.55 5.51 4.08
C LYS A 48 13.70 4.00 3.98
N SER A 49 13.47 3.27 5.07
CA SER A 49 13.51 1.80 5.03
C SER A 49 12.43 1.19 4.14
N MET A 50 11.27 1.83 4.02
CA MET A 50 10.15 1.34 3.20
C MET A 50 10.33 1.64 1.71
N LEU A 51 11.04 2.72 1.36
CA LEU A 51 11.23 3.19 -0.02
C LEU A 51 12.60 2.83 -0.59
N ASN A 52 13.59 2.52 0.26
CA ASN A 52 14.92 2.13 -0.15
C ASN A 52 14.95 0.64 -0.56
N TYR A 53 14.69 0.39 -1.84
CA TYR A 53 14.87 -0.92 -2.45
C TYR A 53 16.19 -0.93 -3.23
N ASN A 54 17.23 -1.51 -2.63
CA ASN A 54 18.51 -1.76 -3.32
C ASN A 54 18.45 -2.92 -4.31
N GLU A 55 17.35 -3.68 -4.32
CA GLU A 55 17.12 -4.78 -5.26
C GLU A 55 15.97 -4.41 -6.20
N PRO A 56 16.01 -4.83 -7.48
CA PRO A 56 14.84 -4.77 -8.32
C PRO A 56 13.72 -5.53 -7.60
N MET A 57 12.60 -4.85 -7.33
CA MET A 57 11.46 -5.46 -6.67
C MET A 57 10.92 -6.57 -7.60
N ASN A 58 11.43 -7.78 -7.38
CA ASN A 58 11.00 -8.98 -8.07
C ASN A 58 9.57 -9.29 -7.61
N TRP A 59 8.79 -9.87 -8.51
CA TRP A 59 7.35 -10.08 -8.34
C TRP A 59 7.00 -10.78 -7.00
N SER A 60 7.84 -11.71 -6.56
CA SER A 60 7.72 -12.38 -5.26
C SER A 60 7.78 -11.43 -4.06
N ASN A 61 8.64 -10.41 -4.07
CA ASN A 61 8.73 -9.44 -2.96
C ASN A 61 7.50 -8.53 -2.93
N PHE A 62 6.95 -8.19 -4.09
CA PHE A 62 5.68 -7.47 -4.20
C PHE A 62 4.49 -8.31 -3.71
N GLU A 63 4.44 -9.61 -4.01
CA GLU A 63 3.42 -10.53 -3.48
C GLU A 63 3.47 -10.64 -1.95
N ASP A 64 4.67 -10.76 -1.38
CA ASP A 64 4.85 -10.82 0.08
C ASP A 64 4.46 -9.51 0.76
N PHE A 65 4.80 -8.36 0.16
CA PHE A 65 4.37 -7.05 0.64
C PHE A 65 2.83 -6.93 0.61
N ASN A 66 2.20 -7.23 -0.54
CA ASN A 66 0.75 -7.15 -0.67
C ASN A 66 0.02 -8.06 0.30
N THR A 67 0.51 -9.28 0.49
CA THR A 67 -0.10 -10.26 1.41
C THR A 67 -0.09 -9.74 2.85
N LYS A 68 1.03 -9.15 3.30
CA LYS A 68 1.14 -8.53 4.63
C LYS A 68 0.27 -7.28 4.75
N PHE A 69 0.26 -6.45 3.71
CA PHE A 69 -0.58 -5.25 3.66
C PHE A 69 -2.07 -5.61 3.78
N TRP A 70 -2.52 -6.66 3.08
CA TRP A 70 -3.90 -7.14 3.16
C TRP A 70 -4.28 -7.62 4.55
N ALA A 71 -3.43 -8.43 5.19
CA ALA A 71 -3.70 -8.88 6.55
C ALA A 71 -3.77 -7.71 7.54
N LEU A 72 -2.83 -6.75 7.45
CA LEU A 72 -2.86 -5.55 8.28
C LEU A 72 -4.16 -4.77 8.09
N ARG A 73 -4.56 -4.54 6.83
CA ARG A 73 -5.78 -3.79 6.50
C ARG A 73 -7.04 -4.46 7.07
N LEU A 74 -7.17 -5.78 6.91
CA LEU A 74 -8.29 -6.56 7.47
C LEU A 74 -8.30 -6.50 9.00
N CYS A 75 -7.15 -6.63 9.65
CA CYS A 75 -7.01 -6.51 11.11
C CYS A 75 -7.45 -5.12 11.59
N LEU A 76 -7.03 -4.05 10.94
CA LEU A 76 -7.38 -2.68 11.32
C LEU A 76 -8.89 -2.44 11.25
N PHE A 77 -9.55 -2.88 10.17
CA PHE A 77 -11.00 -2.77 10.06
C PHE A 77 -11.72 -3.58 11.16
N ARG A 78 -11.23 -4.77 11.50
CA ARG A 78 -11.77 -5.54 12.63
C ARG A 78 -11.59 -4.82 13.96
N LEU A 79 -10.41 -4.26 14.22
CA LEU A 79 -10.10 -3.57 15.48
C LEU A 79 -10.98 -2.35 15.73
N ILE A 80 -11.33 -1.60 14.67
CA ILE A 80 -12.23 -0.45 14.77
C ILE A 80 -13.71 -0.84 14.75
N GLY A 81 -14.03 -2.15 14.79
CA GLY A 81 -15.38 -2.67 15.05
C GLY A 81 -16.15 -3.17 13.83
N TYR A 82 -15.58 -3.13 12.62
CA TYR A 82 -16.29 -3.62 11.43
C TYR A 82 -16.47 -5.14 11.51
N LYS A 83 -17.69 -5.61 11.21
CA LYS A 83 -17.99 -7.04 10.98
C LYS A 83 -18.13 -7.37 9.52
N LYS A 84 -18.73 -6.45 8.78
CA LYS A 84 -18.83 -6.43 7.33
C LYS A 84 -18.25 -5.13 6.83
N ILE A 85 -17.83 -5.12 5.57
CA ILE A 85 -17.35 -3.92 4.91
C ILE A 85 -17.80 -3.94 3.45
N GLU A 86 -18.23 -2.80 2.94
CA GLU A 86 -18.46 -2.64 1.50
C GLU A 86 -17.16 -2.87 0.73
N LEU A 87 -17.24 -3.61 -0.37
CA LEU A 87 -16.08 -3.97 -1.18
C LEU A 87 -15.33 -2.72 -1.67
N LYS A 88 -16.06 -1.69 -2.11
CA LYS A 88 -15.47 -0.41 -2.54
C LYS A 88 -14.75 0.32 -1.40
N THR A 89 -15.25 0.22 -0.18
CA THR A 89 -14.60 0.79 1.01
C THR A 89 -13.36 -0.01 1.40
N LEU A 90 -13.42 -1.34 1.32
CA LEU A 90 -12.25 -2.20 1.53
C LEU A 90 -11.13 -1.88 0.53
N PHE A 91 -11.47 -1.68 -0.74
CA PHE A 91 -10.53 -1.33 -1.82
C PHE A 91 -10.40 0.19 -2.05
N LYS A 92 -10.80 1.03 -1.08
CA LYS A 92 -10.73 2.49 -1.23
C LYS A 92 -9.33 2.94 -1.66
N GLY A 93 -9.28 3.64 -2.80
CA GLY A 93 -8.04 4.05 -3.48
C GLY A 93 -7.76 3.31 -4.79
N ALA A 94 -8.49 2.23 -5.09
CA ALA A 94 -8.47 1.57 -6.38
C ALA A 94 -9.46 2.21 -7.38
N ASP A 95 -9.15 2.13 -8.66
CA ASP A 95 -10.09 2.44 -9.73
C ASP A 95 -11.02 1.25 -9.96
N PHE A 96 -12.33 1.53 -10.01
CA PHE A 96 -13.36 0.52 -10.21
C PHE A 96 -14.02 0.70 -11.57
N SER A 97 -14.34 -0.41 -12.25
CA SER A 97 -15.22 -0.37 -13.41
C SER A 97 -16.64 0.03 -13.00
N LEU A 98 -17.43 0.55 -13.94
CA LEU A 98 -18.85 0.82 -13.71
C LEU A 98 -19.65 -0.44 -13.32
N SER A 99 -19.18 -1.61 -13.75
CA SER A 99 -19.75 -2.92 -13.43
C SER A 99 -19.26 -3.51 -12.10
N PHE A 100 -18.45 -2.78 -11.33
CA PHE A 100 -17.91 -3.31 -10.09
C PHE A 100 -19.04 -3.52 -9.06
N PRO A 101 -19.16 -4.72 -8.48
CA PRO A 101 -20.30 -5.07 -7.65
C PRO A 101 -20.33 -4.23 -6.37
N ASP A 102 -21.54 -3.79 -6.00
CA ASP A 102 -21.79 -3.10 -4.74
C ASP A 102 -22.24 -4.12 -3.69
N VAL A 103 -21.25 -4.78 -3.10
CA VAL A 103 -21.47 -5.88 -2.16
C VAL A 103 -20.72 -5.65 -0.86
N GLU A 104 -21.29 -6.13 0.23
CA GLU A 104 -20.60 -6.22 1.51
C GLU A 104 -19.94 -7.59 1.67
N VAL A 105 -18.76 -7.61 2.27
CA VAL A 105 -18.03 -8.83 2.60
C VAL A 105 -17.87 -8.95 4.11
N ASP A 106 -18.06 -10.16 4.61
CA ASP A 106 -17.74 -10.49 6.00
C ASP A 106 -16.23 -10.45 6.22
N LEU A 107 -15.80 -9.69 7.23
CA LEU A 107 -14.40 -9.70 7.63
C LEU A 107 -14.13 -10.98 8.45
N PRO A 108 -12.97 -11.64 8.32
CA PRO A 108 -12.61 -12.73 9.22
C PRO A 108 -12.34 -12.22 10.64
N GLN A 109 -12.41 -13.07 11.67
CA GLN A 109 -11.89 -12.70 13.00
C GLN A 109 -10.36 -12.59 12.93
N ILE A 110 -9.75 -11.72 13.75
CA ILE A 110 -8.29 -11.50 13.73
C ILE A 110 -7.53 -12.81 13.94
N LYS A 111 -7.98 -13.65 14.87
CA LYS A 111 -7.40 -14.98 15.17
C LYS A 111 -7.45 -15.96 13.99
N ASP A 112 -8.35 -15.74 13.03
CA ASP A 112 -8.57 -16.63 11.89
C ASP A 112 -7.80 -16.16 10.64
N ILE A 113 -7.20 -14.95 10.69
CA ILE A 113 -6.37 -14.44 9.59
C ILE A 113 -5.04 -15.20 9.58
N LYS A 114 -4.82 -15.96 8.51
CA LYS A 114 -3.59 -16.72 8.28
C LYS A 114 -2.95 -16.27 6.98
N LEU A 115 -1.64 -16.06 7.02
CA LEU A 115 -0.85 -15.74 5.83
C LEU A 115 -0.35 -17.04 5.20
N TYR A 116 -0.72 -17.25 3.95
CA TYR A 116 -0.19 -18.34 3.15
C TYR A 116 0.71 -17.78 2.06
N LYS A 117 1.81 -18.48 1.80
CA LYS A 117 2.69 -18.20 0.68
C LYS A 117 2.39 -19.20 -0.43
N LEU A 118 2.25 -18.74 -1.66
CA LEU A 118 2.23 -19.63 -2.82
C LEU A 118 3.56 -20.40 -2.86
N LEU A 119 3.46 -21.72 -3.01
CA LEU A 119 4.62 -22.62 -3.11
C LEU A 119 5.41 -22.37 -4.40
N HIS A 120 4.73 -21.98 -5.47
CA HIS A 120 5.34 -21.66 -6.74
C HIS A 120 5.41 -20.14 -6.91
N ARG A 121 6.63 -19.60 -6.98
CA ARG A 121 6.91 -18.17 -7.13
C ARG A 121 7.76 -17.97 -8.37
N TYR A 122 7.56 -16.85 -9.07
CA TYR A 122 8.37 -16.48 -10.23
C TYR A 122 9.25 -15.26 -9.93
N PRO A 123 10.53 -15.28 -10.35
CA PRO A 123 11.25 -16.48 -10.82
C PRO A 123 11.28 -17.53 -9.70
N VAL A 124 11.34 -18.82 -10.06
CA VAL A 124 11.56 -19.89 -9.08
C VAL A 124 12.80 -19.45 -8.31
N THR A 125 12.64 -19.12 -7.03
CA THR A 125 13.77 -18.83 -6.17
C THR A 125 14.68 -20.03 -6.30
N LYS A 126 15.79 -19.88 -7.02
CA LYS A 126 16.91 -20.80 -6.87
C LYS A 126 17.14 -20.77 -5.37
N THR A 127 16.89 -21.90 -4.72
CA THR A 127 17.39 -22.15 -3.38
C THR A 127 18.84 -21.73 -3.43
N TYR A 128 19.19 -20.61 -2.80
CA TYR A 128 20.54 -20.43 -2.32
C TYR A 128 20.68 -21.56 -1.32
N GLU A 129 21.20 -22.69 -1.81
CA GLU A 129 21.62 -23.79 -0.99
C GLU A 129 22.41 -23.20 0.16
N ASN A 130 22.11 -23.70 1.35
CA ASN A 130 22.85 -23.47 2.57
C ASN A 130 24.35 -23.36 2.30
N ASN A 131 24.87 -22.15 2.20
CA ASN A 131 26.26 -21.89 2.52
C ASN A 131 26.27 -21.47 3.99
N GLN A 132 26.45 -22.50 4.81
CA GLN A 132 27.12 -22.50 6.11
C GLN A 132 28.16 -21.35 6.15
N VAL A 133 28.20 -20.47 7.15
CA VAL A 133 28.49 -20.68 8.59
C VAL A 133 27.79 -19.61 9.42
#